data_AF-A0A2P9CIP8-F1
#
_entry.id   AF-A0A2P9CIP8-F1
#
_cell.length_a   1.000
_cell.length_b   1.000
_cell.length_c   1.000
_cell.angle_alpha   90.00
_cell.angle_beta   90.00
_cell.angle_gamma   90.00
#
_symmetry.space_group_name_H-M   'P 1'
#
loop_
_entity.id
_entity.type
_entity.pdbx_description
1 polymer ?
#
loop_
_entity_poly.entity_id
_entity_poly.type
_entity_poly.pdbx_seq_one_letter_code
_entity_poly.pdbx_strand_id
1 'polypeptide(L)'
;MEYMEMELKVLKINHAAVRRLLKELIFYEEEEKELRGKLNTLKDENKSENEIKRAKDILEETVKVIPHINSSLQKSLKKLYETIYEKFPDILEINDKKVNISKKCTEEELKDLFTKNYEEFRNEINIINQTLENVFLHIKDVSLTSSKKSAIGEPVLYQMEECIDI
;
A
#
# COMPACT_ATOMS: atom_id res chain seq x y z
N MET A 1 -25.51 -17.16 1.69
CA MET A 1 -24.20 -17.76 2.01
C MET A 1 -23.10 -17.32 1.02
N GLU A 2 -23.40 -17.05 -0.25
CA GLU A 2 -22.45 -16.60 -1.29
C GLU A 2 -21.87 -15.18 -1.10
N TYR A 3 -22.46 -14.38 -0.21
CA TYR A 3 -22.07 -12.98 0.03
C TYR A 3 -20.63 -12.83 0.57
N MET A 4 -20.25 -13.63 1.58
CA MET A 4 -18.92 -13.55 2.19
C MET A 4 -17.80 -14.04 1.26
N GLU A 5 -18.11 -14.93 0.32
CA GLU A 5 -17.14 -15.37 -0.70
C GLU A 5 -16.78 -14.22 -1.65
N MET A 6 -17.76 -13.38 -2.01
CA MET A 6 -17.50 -12.20 -2.85
C MET A 6 -16.67 -11.15 -2.11
N GLU A 7 -17.00 -10.86 -0.85
CA GLU A 7 -16.26 -9.87 -0.07
C GLU A 7 -14.81 -10.33 0.21
N LEU A 8 -14.59 -11.63 0.45
CA LEU A 8 -13.24 -12.21 0.53
C LEU A 8 -12.46 -12.04 -0.78
N LYS A 9 -13.08 -12.27 -1.94
CA LYS A 9 -12.43 -12.03 -3.25
C LYS A 9 -12.01 -10.57 -3.40
N VAL A 10 -12.86 -9.62 -3.01
CA VAL A 10 -12.54 -8.18 -3.07
C VAL A 10 -11.37 -7.84 -2.15
N LEU A 11 -11.35 -8.38 -0.92
CA LEU A 11 -10.23 -8.21 0.01
C LEU A 11 -8.92 -8.70 -0.59
N LYS A 12 -8.92 -9.91 -1.18
CA LYS A 12 -7.75 -10.52 -1.84
C LYS A 12 -7.25 -9.69 -3.02
N ILE A 13 -8.15 -9.12 -3.82
CA ILE A 13 -7.79 -8.26 -4.96
C ILE A 13 -7.06 -7.01 -4.48
N ASN A 14 -7.61 -6.33 -3.46
CA ASN A 14 -7.00 -5.12 -2.93
C ASN A 14 -5.66 -5.40 -2.24
N HIS A 15 -5.56 -6.51 -1.51
CA HIS A 15 -4.29 -6.94 -0.95
C HIS A 15 -3.27 -7.31 -2.04
N ALA A 16 -3.67 -8.00 -3.11
CA ALA A 16 -2.77 -8.33 -4.22
C ALA A 16 -2.20 -7.08 -4.91
N ALA A 17 -2.99 -6.00 -5.02
CA ALA A 17 -2.52 -4.72 -5.52
C ALA A 17 -1.42 -4.12 -4.62
N VAL A 18 -1.64 -4.08 -3.30
CA VAL A 18 -0.63 -3.63 -2.31
C VAL A 18 0.64 -4.46 -2.43
N ARG A 19 0.51 -5.80 -2.47
CA ARG A 19 1.65 -6.71 -2.55
C ARG A 19 2.47 -6.54 -3.83
N ARG A 20 1.82 -6.29 -4.97
CA ARG A 20 2.51 -6.03 -6.24
C ARG A 20 3.31 -4.73 -6.17
N LEU A 21 2.68 -3.65 -5.72
CA LEU A 21 3.31 -2.33 -5.63
C LEU A 21 4.46 -2.32 -4.61
N LEU A 22 4.33 -3.06 -3.50
CA LEU A 22 5.42 -3.25 -2.55
C LEU A 22 6.63 -3.94 -3.21
N LYS A 23 6.42 -5.01 -3.98
CA LYS A 23 7.51 -5.69 -4.69
C LYS A 23 8.19 -4.77 -5.70
N GLU A 24 7.42 -3.95 -6.39
CA GLU A 24 7.94 -2.97 -7.34
C GLU A 24 8.77 -1.90 -6.62
N LEU A 25 8.29 -1.37 -5.50
CA LEU A 25 9.04 -0.42 -4.68
C LEU A 25 10.39 -1.01 -4.22
N ILE A 26 10.37 -2.22 -3.65
CA ILE A 26 11.58 -2.92 -3.20
C ILE A 26 12.59 -3.08 -4.34
N PHE A 27 12.10 -3.45 -5.53
CA PHE A 27 12.95 -3.64 -6.70
C PHE A 27 13.68 -2.34 -7.08
N TYR A 28 12.95 -1.22 -7.20
CA TYR A 28 13.56 0.05 -7.58
C TYR A 28 14.44 0.66 -6.48
N GLU A 29 14.14 0.42 -5.20
CA GLU A 29 15.01 0.83 -4.10
C GLU A 29 16.36 0.08 -4.10
N GLU A 30 16.35 -1.24 -4.34
CA GLU A 30 17.61 -2.00 -4.48
C GLU A 30 18.35 -1.61 -5.77
N GLU A 31 17.64 -1.36 -6.89
CA GLU A 31 18.27 -0.85 -8.12
C GLU A 31 18.94 0.51 -7.89
N GLU A 32 18.26 1.45 -7.21
CA GLU A 32 18.83 2.75 -6.85
C GLU A 32 20.14 2.57 -6.07
N LYS A 33 20.11 1.70 -5.05
CA LYS A 33 21.27 1.41 -4.20
C LYS A 33 22.43 0.83 -5.00
N GLU A 34 22.18 -0.10 -5.91
CA GLU A 34 23.20 -0.65 -6.80
C GLU A 34 23.79 0.41 -7.74
N LEU A 35 22.96 1.22 -8.38
CA LEU A 35 23.38 2.27 -9.30
C LEU A 35 24.18 3.36 -8.58
N ARG A 36 23.76 3.75 -7.37
CA ARG A 36 24.48 4.68 -6.51
C ARG A 36 25.83 4.12 -6.09
N GLY A 37 25.90 2.82 -5.77
CA GLY A 37 27.15 2.11 -5.52
C GLY A 37 28.10 2.16 -6.72
N LYS A 38 27.61 1.80 -7.91
CA LYS A 38 28.38 1.86 -9.17
C LYS A 38 28.89 3.28 -9.46
N LEU A 39 28.05 4.31 -9.29
CA LEU A 39 28.44 5.70 -9.49
C LEU A 39 29.57 6.13 -8.53
N ASN A 40 29.53 5.69 -7.28
CA ASN A 40 30.59 5.98 -6.31
C ASN A 40 31.90 5.29 -6.72
N THR A 41 31.85 4.01 -7.10
CA THR A 41 33.04 3.30 -7.59
C THR A 41 33.67 3.98 -8.81
N LEU A 42 32.87 4.44 -9.79
CA LEU A 42 33.39 5.15 -10.95
C LEU A 42 34.09 6.47 -10.57
N LYS A 43 33.59 7.18 -9.55
CA LYS A 43 34.23 8.39 -9.02
C LYS A 43 35.53 8.07 -8.29
N ASP A 44 35.53 7.03 -7.46
CA ASP A 44 36.71 6.60 -6.69
C ASP A 44 37.85 6.13 -7.62
N GLU A 45 37.50 5.42 -8.70
CA GLU A 45 38.43 5.00 -9.74
C GLU A 45 38.87 6.13 -10.69
N ASN A 46 38.40 7.37 -10.47
CA ASN A 46 38.68 8.54 -11.32
C ASN A 46 38.42 8.27 -12.81
N LYS A 47 37.30 7.61 -13.12
CA LYS A 47 36.86 7.34 -14.50
C LYS A 47 36.53 8.63 -15.25
N SER A 48 36.36 8.50 -16.56
CA SER A 48 36.08 9.68 -17.40
C SER A 48 34.75 10.35 -17.02
N GLU A 49 34.67 11.67 -17.23
CA GLU A 49 33.45 12.44 -16.98
C GLU A 49 32.24 11.88 -17.75
N ASN A 50 32.47 11.37 -18.97
CA ASN A 50 31.43 10.76 -19.79
C ASN A 50 30.89 9.46 -19.19
N GLU A 51 31.71 8.66 -18.51
CA GLU A 51 31.25 7.46 -17.81
C GLU A 51 30.46 7.82 -16.56
N ILE A 52 30.96 8.76 -15.75
CA ILE A 52 30.30 9.25 -14.54
C ILE A 52 28.94 9.88 -14.89
N LYS A 53 28.89 10.69 -15.95
CA LYS A 53 27.65 11.33 -16.42
C LYS A 53 26.61 10.28 -16.83
N ARG A 54 26.99 9.30 -17.65
CA ARG A 54 26.08 8.21 -18.05
C ARG A 54 25.52 7.45 -16.85
N ALA A 55 26.36 7.09 -15.89
CA ALA A 55 25.92 6.40 -14.67
C ALA A 55 24.97 7.27 -13.81
N LYS A 56 25.24 8.58 -13.73
CA LYS A 56 24.36 9.53 -13.04
C LYS A 56 23.01 9.67 -13.73
N ASP A 57 22.98 9.78 -15.06
CA ASP A 57 21.75 9.93 -15.84
C ASP A 57 20.85 8.69 -15.63
N ILE A 58 21.41 7.48 -15.66
CA ILE A 58 20.68 6.23 -15.38
C ILE A 58 20.11 6.22 -13.95
N LEU A 59 20.93 6.59 -12.95
CA LEU A 59 20.48 6.68 -11.56
C LEU A 59 19.32 7.68 -11.40
N GLU A 60 19.39 8.82 -12.08
CA GLU A 60 18.35 9.85 -12.01
C GLU A 60 17.01 9.34 -12.55
N GLU A 61 17.03 8.59 -13.66
CA GLU A 61 15.82 7.97 -14.22
C GLU A 61 15.19 6.95 -13.27
N THR A 62 16.00 6.09 -12.62
CA THR A 62 15.50 5.15 -11.60
C THR A 62 14.87 5.88 -10.41
N VAL A 63 15.55 6.91 -9.88
CA VAL A 63 15.07 7.67 -8.70
C VAL A 63 13.73 8.36 -8.96
N LYS A 64 13.48 8.83 -10.20
CA LYS A 64 12.22 9.48 -10.57
C LYS A 64 10.99 8.57 -10.45
N VAL A 65 11.16 7.25 -10.55
CA VAL A 65 10.04 6.29 -10.52
C VAL A 65 9.56 6.01 -9.09
N ILE A 66 10.46 6.00 -8.11
CA ILE A 66 10.18 5.63 -6.71
C ILE A 66 9.02 6.43 -6.09
N PRO A 67 8.95 7.79 -6.21
CA PRO A 67 7.85 8.56 -5.65
C PRO A 67 6.48 8.18 -6.23
N HIS A 68 6.41 7.84 -7.51
CA HIS A 68 5.17 7.44 -8.17
C HIS A 68 4.66 6.09 -7.65
N ILE A 69 5.56 5.11 -7.49
CA ILE A 69 5.22 3.80 -6.92
C ILE A 69 4.76 3.96 -5.48
N ASN A 70 5.49 4.75 -4.68
CA ASN A 70 5.14 5.00 -3.29
C ASN A 70 3.74 5.65 -3.18
N SER A 71 3.45 6.68 -3.97
CA SER A 71 2.10 7.29 -4.04
C SER A 71 1.01 6.26 -4.40
N SER A 72 1.29 5.39 -5.37
CA SER A 72 0.37 4.33 -5.78
C SER A 72 0.15 3.29 -4.69
N LEU A 73 1.21 2.90 -3.98
CA LEU A 73 1.15 1.97 -2.86
C LEU A 73 0.31 2.55 -1.70
N GLN A 74 0.49 3.83 -1.36
CA GLN A 74 -0.36 4.52 -0.37
C GLN A 74 -1.84 4.49 -0.75
N LYS A 75 -2.16 4.74 -2.03
CA LYS A 75 -3.56 4.68 -2.52
C LYS A 75 -4.13 3.27 -2.41
N SER A 76 -3.36 2.24 -2.79
CA SER A 76 -3.80 0.85 -2.64
C SER A 76 -3.95 0.41 -1.19
N LEU A 77 -3.07 0.86 -0.29
CA LEU A 77 -3.20 0.62 1.15
C LEU A 77 -4.47 1.25 1.72
N LYS A 78 -4.74 2.51 1.35
CA LYS A 78 -5.97 3.19 1.72
C LYS A 78 -7.19 2.39 1.25
N LYS A 79 -7.18 1.92 0.00
CA LYS A 79 -8.29 1.14 -0.55
C LYS A 79 -8.48 -0.21 0.16
N LEU A 80 -7.39 -0.88 0.54
CA LEU A 80 -7.44 -2.10 1.35
C LEU A 80 -8.11 -1.83 2.70
N TYR A 81 -7.73 -0.76 3.39
CA TYR A 81 -8.35 -0.39 4.67
C TYR A 81 -9.81 0.03 4.55
N GLU A 82 -10.16 0.81 3.53
CA GLU A 82 -11.55 1.14 3.22
C GLU A 82 -12.38 -0.14 3.01
N THR A 83 -11.83 -1.12 2.27
CA THR A 83 -12.50 -2.42 2.06
C THR A 83 -12.73 -3.15 3.36
N ILE A 84 -11.74 -3.16 4.27
CA ILE A 84 -11.87 -3.77 5.60
C ILE A 84 -13.01 -3.10 6.38
N TYR A 85 -13.03 -1.76 6.45
CA TYR A 85 -14.05 -1.03 7.19
C TYR A 85 -15.45 -1.15 6.59
N GLU A 86 -15.57 -1.20 5.26
CA GLU A 86 -16.87 -1.24 4.58
C GLU A 86 -17.47 -2.64 4.53
N LYS A 87 -16.62 -3.66 4.34
CA LYS A 87 -17.06 -5.04 4.05
C LYS A 87 -16.96 -5.97 5.25
N PHE A 88 -16.14 -5.61 6.25
CA PHE A 88 -15.89 -6.40 7.45
C PHE A 88 -16.02 -5.59 8.76
N PRO A 89 -17.00 -4.66 8.91
CA PRO A 89 -17.04 -3.66 10.00
C PRO A 89 -17.09 -4.22 11.43
N ASP A 90 -17.59 -5.44 11.62
CA ASP A 90 -17.63 -6.13 12.92
C ASP A 90 -16.79 -7.42 12.95
N ILE A 91 -16.20 -7.80 11.82
CA ILE A 91 -15.38 -9.01 11.65
C ILE A 91 -13.90 -8.68 11.79
N LEU A 92 -13.46 -7.55 11.22
CA LEU A 92 -12.07 -7.13 11.19
C LEU A 92 -11.91 -5.74 11.82
N GLU A 93 -10.78 -5.55 12.49
CA GLU A 93 -10.35 -4.26 13.03
C GLU A 93 -8.89 -4.00 12.68
N ILE A 94 -8.52 -2.73 12.54
CA ILE A 94 -7.16 -2.31 12.24
C ILE A 94 -6.59 -1.61 13.48
N ASN A 95 -5.60 -2.23 14.11
CA ASN A 95 -4.90 -1.70 15.28
C ASN A 95 -3.40 -1.77 15.04
N ASP A 96 -2.66 -0.72 15.43
CA ASP A 96 -1.20 -0.68 15.36
C ASP A 96 -0.67 -1.22 14.03
N LYS A 97 -1.24 -0.72 12.92
CA LYS A 97 -0.81 -1.07 11.57
C LYS A 97 -1.01 -2.56 11.18
N LYS A 98 -1.81 -3.31 11.93
CA LYS A 98 -2.19 -4.71 11.67
C LYS A 98 -3.69 -4.88 11.58
N VAL A 99 -4.12 -5.88 10.82
CA VAL A 99 -5.50 -6.33 10.70
C VAL A 99 -5.72 -7.50 11.66
N ASN A 100 -6.72 -7.40 12.53
CA ASN A 100 -7.08 -8.43 13.51
C ASN A 100 -8.55 -8.81 13.37
N ILE A 101 -8.93 -9.98 13.88
CA ILE A 101 -10.35 -10.32 14.06
C ILE A 101 -10.90 -9.44 15.18
N SER A 102 -12.02 -8.77 14.90
CA SER A 102 -12.70 -7.88 15.84
C SER A 102 -13.23 -8.67 17.05
N LYS A 103 -13.13 -8.08 18.24
CA LYS A 103 -13.66 -8.66 19.48
C LYS A 103 -15.17 -8.85 19.48
N LYS A 104 -15.88 -8.21 18.53
CA LYS A 104 -17.33 -8.34 18.38
C LYS A 104 -17.76 -9.60 17.63
N CYS A 105 -16.82 -10.30 16.98
CA CYS A 105 -17.09 -11.52 16.23
C CYS A 105 -16.44 -12.71 16.95
N THR A 106 -17.25 -13.70 17.32
CA THR A 106 -16.76 -14.93 17.95
C THR A 106 -16.14 -15.87 16.92
N GLU A 107 -15.39 -16.86 17.41
CA GLU A 107 -14.78 -17.87 16.54
C GLU A 107 -15.82 -18.71 15.81
N GLU A 108 -16.90 -19.04 16.51
CA GLU A 108 -18.01 -19.82 15.97
C GLU A 108 -18.75 -19.02 14.88
N GLU A 109 -19.04 -17.73 15.12
CA GLU A 109 -19.63 -16.85 14.12
C GLU A 109 -18.74 -16.72 12.88
N LEU A 110 -17.42 -16.64 13.08
CA LEU A 110 -16.47 -16.57 11.98
C LEU A 110 -16.47 -17.85 11.14
N LYS A 111 -16.54 -19.03 11.78
CA LYS A 111 -16.66 -20.32 11.09
C LYS A 111 -17.99 -20.46 10.35
N ASP A 112 -19.08 -19.93 10.89
CA ASP A 112 -20.39 -19.93 10.23
C ASP A 112 -20.42 -18.96 9.03
N LEU A 113 -19.76 -17.80 9.12
CA LEU A 113 -19.67 -16.83 8.03
C LEU A 113 -18.79 -17.32 6.88
N PHE A 114 -17.73 -18.07 7.20
CA PHE A 114 -16.74 -18.59 6.23
C PHE A 114 -16.71 -20.12 6.17
N THR A 115 -17.84 -20.81 6.28
CA THR A 115 -17.90 -22.28 6.42
C THR A 115 -17.02 -23.06 5.44
N LYS A 116 -16.91 -22.59 4.19
CA LYS A 116 -16.09 -23.23 3.15
C LYS A 116 -14.66 -22.70 3.07
N ASN A 117 -14.44 -21.46 3.49
CA ASN A 117 -13.21 -20.70 3.21
C ASN A 117 -12.57 -20.16 4.50
N TYR A 118 -12.88 -20.75 5.65
CA TYR A 118 -12.45 -20.26 6.96
C TYR A 118 -10.93 -20.22 7.09
N GLU A 119 -10.27 -21.33 6.76
CA GLU A 119 -8.81 -21.42 6.78
C GLU A 119 -8.17 -20.47 5.75
N GLU A 120 -8.78 -20.34 4.57
CA GLU A 120 -8.34 -19.41 3.55
C GLU A 120 -8.44 -17.96 4.04
N PHE A 121 -9.56 -17.59 4.66
CA PHE A 121 -9.79 -16.27 5.24
C PHE A 121 -8.73 -15.97 6.31
N ARG A 122 -8.52 -16.88 7.28
CA ARG A 122 -7.50 -16.70 8.33
C ARG A 122 -6.10 -16.55 7.75
N ASN A 123 -5.76 -17.38 6.78
CA ASN A 123 -4.47 -17.31 6.11
C ASN A 123 -4.31 -15.97 5.36
N GLU A 124 -5.36 -15.48 4.70
CA GLU A 124 -5.34 -14.19 4.00
C GLU A 124 -5.05 -13.04 4.98
N ILE A 125 -5.67 -13.02 6.16
CA ILE A 125 -5.38 -12.01 7.20
C ILE A 125 -3.91 -12.07 7.66
N ASN A 126 -3.36 -13.28 7.83
CA ASN A 126 -1.95 -13.44 8.18
C ASN A 126 -1.03 -12.88 7.08
N ILE A 127 -1.29 -13.19 5.82
CA ILE A 127 -0.48 -12.70 4.70
C ILE A 127 -0.62 -11.18 4.57
N ILE A 128 -1.83 -10.63 4.76
CA ILE A 128 -2.03 -9.17 4.80
C ILE A 128 -1.11 -8.55 5.85
N ASN A 129 -1.06 -9.10 7.07
CA ASN A 129 -0.20 -8.58 8.13
C ASN A 129 1.30 -8.67 7.80
N GLN A 130 1.75 -9.75 7.16
CA GLN A 130 3.13 -9.86 6.67
C GLN A 130 3.44 -8.81 5.59
N THR A 131 2.50 -8.57 4.67
CA THR A 131 2.65 -7.52 3.65
C THR A 131 2.71 -6.14 4.30
N LEU A 132 1.83 -5.87 5.28
CA LEU A 132 1.79 -4.60 6.00
C LEU A 132 3.08 -4.34 6.77
N GLU A 133 3.61 -5.33 7.50
CA GLU A 133 4.89 -5.22 8.19
C GLU A 133 6.01 -4.77 7.24
N ASN A 134 6.11 -5.39 6.06
CA ASN A 134 7.08 -5.00 5.05
C ASN A 134 6.82 -3.59 4.51
N VAL A 135 5.57 -3.22 4.22
CA VAL A 135 5.22 -1.85 3.79
C VAL A 135 5.77 -0.81 4.78
N PHE A 136 5.67 -1.05 6.08
CA PHE A 136 6.15 -0.09 7.09
C PHE A 136 7.67 -0.05 7.25
N LEU A 137 8.41 -1.02 6.72
CA LEU A 137 9.87 -0.93 6.61
C LEU A 137 10.30 0.04 5.50
N HIS A 138 9.53 0.07 4.40
CA HIS A 138 9.88 0.85 3.20
C HIS A 138 9.26 2.25 3.21
N ILE A 139 8.09 2.45 3.83
CA ILE A 139 7.43 3.76 3.86
C ILE A 139 7.37 4.31 5.27
N LYS A 140 8.15 5.38 5.52
CA LYS A 140 8.26 6.04 6.83
C LYS A 140 7.04 6.91 7.18
N ASP A 141 6.34 7.46 6.18
CA ASP A 141 5.21 8.38 6.35
C ASP A 141 3.88 7.80 5.84
N VAL A 142 3.51 6.60 6.29
CA VAL A 142 2.10 6.15 6.13
C VAL A 142 1.25 6.96 7.11
N SER A 143 0.80 8.14 6.68
CA SER A 143 -0.30 8.86 7.30
C SER A 143 -1.59 8.06 7.05
N LEU A 144 -1.81 7.06 7.91
CA LEU A 144 -3.10 6.41 8.10
C LEU A 144 -4.07 7.49 8.60
N THR A 145 -4.73 8.21 7.68
CA THR A 145 -5.84 9.06 8.07
C THR A 145 -6.92 8.14 8.61
N SER A 146 -7.07 8.17 9.94
CA SER A 146 -8.16 7.51 10.64
C SER A 146 -9.44 8.19 10.17
N SER A 147 -10.03 7.69 9.09
CA SER A 147 -11.39 8.03 8.70
C SER A 147 -12.34 7.35 9.67
N LYS A 148 -12.35 7.83 10.93
CA LYS A 148 -13.55 7.74 11.75
C LYS A 148 -14.59 8.55 11.00
N LYS A 149 -15.60 7.87 10.45
CA LYS A 149 -16.87 8.52 10.09
C LYS A 149 -17.34 9.31 11.31
N SER A 150 -17.16 10.63 11.29
CA SER A 150 -17.94 11.53 12.11
C SER A 150 -19.07 12.04 11.24
N ALA A 151 -20.27 11.82 11.75
CA ALA A 151 -21.53 12.18 11.13
C ALA A 151 -21.71 13.72 11.09
N ILE A 152 -22.31 14.18 9.98
CA ILE A 152 -23.18 15.38 9.83
C ILE A 152 -22.52 16.77 10.02
N GLY A 153 -22.54 17.59 8.95
CA GLY A 153 -22.50 19.06 9.07
C GLY A 153 -21.88 19.84 7.90
N GLU A 154 -22.72 20.20 6.92
CA GLU A 154 -22.66 21.38 6.01
C GLU A 154 -21.61 21.51 4.87
N PRO A 155 -21.97 22.24 3.78
CA PRO A 155 -21.37 22.08 2.46
C PRO A 155 -20.13 22.96 2.26
N VAL A 156 -19.05 22.35 1.74
CA VAL A 156 -17.86 23.10 1.31
C VAL A 156 -18.14 23.70 -0.07
N LEU A 157 -18.19 25.02 -0.08
CA LEU A 157 -18.24 25.91 -1.23
C LEU A 157 -17.06 25.63 -2.18
N TYR A 158 -17.34 25.21 -3.42
CA TYR A 158 -16.32 25.16 -4.48
C TYR A 158 -16.00 26.60 -4.91
N GLN A 159 -14.75 27.03 -4.72
CA GLN A 159 -14.24 28.22 -5.39
C GLN A 159 -13.95 27.84 -6.86
N MET A 160 -14.67 28.49 -7.77
CA MET A 160 -14.42 28.44 -9.22
C MET A 160 -13.05 29.08 -9.49
N GLU A 161 -12.13 28.30 -10.07
CA GLU A 161 -10.97 28.87 -10.74
C GLU A 161 -11.43 29.43 -12.10
N GLU A 162 -11.20 30.73 -12.28
CA GLU A 162 -11.45 31.45 -13.53
C GLU A 162 -10.49 30.95 -14.63
N CYS A 163 -11.04 30.44 -15.73
CA CYS A 163 -10.30 30.31 -16.98
C CYS A 163 -9.95 31.70 -17.49
N ILE A 164 -8.65 32.01 -17.56
CA ILE A 164 -8.13 33.17 -18.25
C ILE A 164 -7.86 32.75 -19.70
N ASP A 165 -8.74 33.18 -20.62
CA ASP A 165 -8.46 33.24 -22.05
C ASP A 165 -7.80 34.59 -22.37
N ILE A 166 -6.53 34.59 -22.77
CA ILE A 166 -5.89 35.68 -23.54
C ILE A 166 -4.97 35.06 -24.59
#